data_AF-A0AAV0CKU1-F1
#
_entry.id   AF-A0AAV0CKU1-F1
#
_cell.length_a   1.000
_cell.length_b   1.000
_cell.length_c   1.000
_cell.angle_alpha   90.00
_cell.angle_beta   90.00
_cell.angle_gamma   90.00
#
_symmetry.space_group_name_H-M   'P 1'
#
loop_
_entity.id
_entity.type
_entity.pdbx_description
1 polymer ?
#
loop_
_entity_poly.entity_id
_entity_poly.type
_entity_poly.pdbx_seq_one_letter_code
_entity_poly.pdbx_strand_id
1 'polypeptide(L)'
;MNLLTMHSRWRLIPSAFPHISDSCTSYYLPIFIPNQLRSRNCRADIRRALSSRVKKTRVKGLKRKENTKLPNGDLLDKENNTISSVVGEAGSSKKIPSRVSVLQACTVTSGLMGLLGLLIRQVSHASQEGLPIADCSAEFSWDFQVWHLKLIMGLVVLVSSGRYLLLKTCPDFAESSEAANRQVLTSLEPFDYIVVSFLPGVSEEFLFRGALLPLFGVNWPSVLAVAAVFGILHLGSGRKYSFAIWATFVGLVYGYATMLTSSITVAMAAHSLNNLVGGIIWRSTTSHSK
;
A
#
# COMPACT_ATOMS: atom_id res chain seq x y z
N MET A 1 -32.49 -61.48 16.60
CA MET A 1 -31.84 -61.11 15.32
C MET A 1 -31.04 -59.84 15.55
N ASN A 2 -29.71 -59.96 15.47
CA ASN A 2 -28.69 -58.98 15.07
C ASN A 2 -28.73 -57.56 15.68
N LEU A 3 -27.65 -56.95 16.19
CA LEU A 3 -26.24 -57.31 16.40
C LEU A 3 -25.64 -56.11 17.19
N LEU A 4 -24.82 -56.39 18.21
CA LEU A 4 -23.62 -55.63 18.67
C LEU A 4 -23.77 -54.19 19.23
N THR A 5 -23.60 -53.96 20.54
CA THR A 5 -22.34 -53.70 21.31
C THR A 5 -21.57 -52.45 20.81
N MET A 6 -21.05 -51.52 21.61
CA MET A 6 -20.40 -51.66 22.92
C MET A 6 -20.12 -50.27 23.55
N HIS A 7 -20.33 -50.17 24.87
CA HIS A 7 -19.58 -49.43 25.90
C HIS A 7 -18.87 -48.07 25.63
N SER A 8 -19.48 -47.02 26.21
CA SER A 8 -19.02 -46.22 27.37
C SER A 8 -17.66 -45.50 27.43
N ARG A 9 -17.75 -44.30 28.04
CA ARG A 9 -16.75 -43.46 28.75
C ARG A 9 -15.99 -42.42 27.94
N TRP A 10 -16.40 -41.16 28.14
CA TRP A 10 -15.46 -40.04 28.20
C TRP A 10 -15.63 -39.30 29.52
N ARG A 11 -14.55 -39.33 30.31
CA ARG A 11 -14.38 -38.61 31.58
C ARG A 11 -13.94 -37.18 31.32
N LEU A 12 -14.20 -36.37 32.33
CA LEU A 12 -13.77 -34.99 32.54
C LEU A 12 -12.25 -34.77 32.43
N ILE A 13 -11.93 -33.61 31.87
CA ILE A 13 -10.73 -32.74 31.80
C ILE A 13 -9.55 -33.06 32.76
N PRO A 14 -8.29 -32.82 32.33
CA PRO A 14 -7.57 -31.69 32.94
C PRO A 14 -6.79 -30.81 31.97
N SER A 15 -6.75 -29.52 32.33
CA SER A 15 -5.83 -28.47 31.92
C SER A 15 -4.35 -28.87 32.02
N ALA A 16 -3.55 -28.51 31.01
CA ALA A 16 -2.10 -28.54 31.09
C ALA A 16 -1.51 -27.23 30.54
N PHE A 17 -1.23 -26.31 31.46
CA PHE A 17 -0.22 -25.26 31.34
C PHE A 17 1.17 -25.89 31.52
N PRO A 18 2.20 -25.47 30.78
CA PRO A 18 3.57 -25.60 31.24
C PRO A 18 4.01 -24.31 31.97
N HIS A 19 4.40 -24.47 33.23
CA HIS A 19 5.12 -23.48 34.03
C HIS A 19 6.62 -23.88 34.02
N ILE A 20 7.50 -23.05 33.47
CA ILE A 20 8.94 -23.11 33.75
C ILE A 20 9.46 -21.67 33.96
N SER A 21 9.73 -21.42 35.24
CA SER A 21 10.68 -20.50 35.90
C SER A 21 10.91 -19.07 35.40
N ASP A 22 10.62 -18.15 36.33
CA ASP A 22 11.12 -16.78 36.46
C ASP A 22 12.63 -16.63 36.33
N SER A 23 13.07 -15.54 35.68
CA SER A 23 14.08 -14.63 36.24
C SER A 23 14.13 -13.29 35.50
N CYS A 24 14.14 -12.22 36.30
CA CYS A 24 14.62 -10.87 36.03
C CYS A 24 13.72 -9.83 35.34
N THR A 25 13.01 -9.11 36.22
CA THR A 25 13.05 -7.64 36.42
C THR A 25 11.79 -6.86 36.04
N SER A 26 10.98 -6.69 37.09
CA SER A 26 10.01 -5.64 37.35
C SER A 26 10.43 -4.25 36.86
N TYR A 27 9.58 -3.64 36.03
CA TYR A 27 9.27 -2.21 36.10
C TYR A 27 7.76 -2.04 35.92
N TYR A 28 7.04 -2.05 37.04
CA TYR A 28 5.71 -1.47 37.11
C TYR A 28 5.83 0.06 37.08
N LEU A 29 5.22 0.72 36.10
CA LEU A 29 4.76 2.11 36.24
C LEU A 29 3.38 2.26 35.54
N PRO A 30 2.53 3.17 36.04
CA PRO A 30 1.08 2.99 36.04
C PRO A 30 0.39 3.48 34.78
N ILE A 31 -0.77 2.86 34.54
CA ILE A 31 -1.82 3.33 33.63
C ILE A 31 -2.26 4.72 34.07
N PHE A 32 -1.93 5.73 33.25
CA PHE A 32 -2.47 7.08 33.40
C PHE A 32 -3.67 7.22 32.45
N ILE A 33 -4.87 7.34 33.02
CA ILE A 33 -6.09 7.72 32.31
C ILE A 33 -6.23 9.24 32.42
N PRO A 34 -6.25 9.99 31.31
CA PRO A 34 -6.94 11.27 31.28
C PRO A 34 -8.31 11.08 30.62
N ASN A 35 -9.33 11.23 31.45
CA ASN A 35 -10.69 11.49 31.02
C ASN A 35 -10.79 12.95 30.53
N GLN A 36 -11.58 13.15 29.47
CA GLN A 36 -12.13 14.43 29.00
C GLN A 36 -11.20 15.43 28.29
N LEU A 37 -11.31 15.47 26.95
CA LEU A 37 -11.38 16.73 26.19
C LEU A 37 -12.04 16.49 24.81
N ARG A 38 -13.37 16.61 24.82
CA ARG A 38 -14.20 17.38 23.88
C ARG A 38 -13.78 17.39 22.39
N SER A 39 -14.63 16.75 21.58
CA SER A 39 -14.80 16.96 20.13
C SER A 39 -14.42 18.37 19.66
N ARG A 40 -13.46 18.45 18.74
CA ARG A 40 -13.13 19.66 17.98
C ARG A 40 -13.16 19.36 16.49
N ASN A 41 -14.16 19.95 15.83
CA ASN A 41 -14.37 19.94 14.39
C ASN A 41 -13.15 20.48 13.62
N CYS A 42 -12.62 19.67 12.69
CA CYS A 42 -11.58 20.01 11.71
C CYS A 42 -12.03 20.99 10.60
N ARG A 43 -12.72 22.10 10.95
CA ARG A 43 -13.18 23.10 9.95
C ARG A 43 -12.77 24.55 10.23
N ALA A 44 -12.12 24.86 11.36
CA ALA A 44 -11.91 26.25 11.77
C ALA A 44 -10.49 26.81 11.60
N ASP A 45 -9.43 26.01 11.57
CA ASP A 45 -8.06 26.57 11.69
C ASP A 45 -7.36 26.95 10.39
N ILE A 46 -7.94 26.70 9.21
CA ILE A 46 -7.33 27.11 7.94
C ILE A 46 -7.58 28.60 7.63
N ARG A 47 -8.59 29.24 8.23
CA ARG A 47 -8.95 30.63 7.92
C ARG A 47 -8.05 31.70 8.58
N ARG A 48 -7.20 31.34 9.55
CA ARG A 48 -6.28 32.30 10.21
C ARG A 48 -4.88 32.38 9.59
N ALA A 49 -4.49 31.44 8.71
CA ALA A 49 -3.17 31.44 8.10
C ALA A 49 -3.07 32.25 6.78
N LEU A 50 -4.21 32.71 6.23
CA LEU A 50 -4.26 33.37 4.92
C LEU A 50 -4.35 34.91 4.98
N SER A 51 -4.44 35.53 6.16
CA SER A 51 -4.56 37.01 6.27
C SER A 51 -3.22 37.75 6.44
N SER A 52 -2.08 37.06 6.42
CA SER A 52 -0.77 37.68 6.66
C SER A 52 0.25 37.40 5.56
N ARG A 53 -0.09 37.64 4.28
CA ARG A 53 0.91 37.82 3.21
C ARG A 53 0.32 38.45 1.94
N VAL A 54 -0.09 39.71 2.03
CA VAL A 54 -0.19 40.58 0.85
C VAL A 54 0.80 41.73 1.06
N LYS A 55 2.03 41.56 0.57
CA LYS A 55 2.94 42.68 0.35
C LYS A 55 2.85 43.08 -1.11
N LYS A 56 2.40 44.32 -1.28
CA LYS A 56 2.16 45.11 -2.49
C LYS A 56 3.49 45.42 -3.18
N THR A 57 3.71 44.92 -4.38
CA THR A 57 4.82 45.37 -5.24
C THR A 57 4.27 46.32 -6.30
N ARG A 58 4.60 47.60 -6.12
CA ARG A 58 4.21 48.74 -6.95
C ARG A 58 5.20 48.83 -8.12
N VAL A 59 4.80 48.46 -9.33
CA VAL A 59 5.59 48.76 -10.54
C VAL A 59 5.13 50.10 -11.10
N LYS A 60 6.09 51.03 -11.21
CA LYS A 60 5.92 52.38 -11.76
C LYS A 60 5.74 52.31 -13.27
N GLY A 61 4.84 53.16 -13.79
CA GLY A 61 4.53 53.25 -15.21
C GLY A 61 5.64 53.87 -16.05
N LEU A 62 5.64 53.51 -17.33
CA LEU A 62 6.22 54.29 -18.41
C LEU A 62 5.19 54.39 -19.57
N LYS A 63 5.21 55.54 -20.23
CA LYS A 63 4.16 56.10 -21.10
C LYS A 63 4.05 55.46 -22.48
N ARG A 64 2.80 55.39 -22.96
CA ARG A 64 2.25 55.83 -24.28
C ARG A 64 3.16 55.69 -25.52
N LYS A 65 2.69 54.90 -26.51
CA LYS A 65 2.40 55.39 -27.87
C LYS A 65 1.44 54.45 -28.61
N GLU A 66 0.31 55.04 -28.97
CA GLU A 66 -0.70 54.59 -29.93
C GLU A 66 -0.12 54.71 -31.34
N ASN A 67 -0.43 53.78 -32.24
CA ASN A 67 -0.55 54.02 -33.67
C ASN A 67 -1.36 52.91 -34.36
N THR A 68 -2.11 53.36 -35.35
CA THR A 68 -3.31 52.79 -35.96
C THR A 68 -3.01 52.04 -37.27
N LYS A 69 -3.97 51.18 -37.69
CA LYS A 69 -4.34 50.75 -39.06
C LYS A 69 -3.82 49.39 -39.60
N LEU A 70 -4.81 48.54 -39.93
CA LEU A 70 -4.84 47.54 -41.02
C LEU A 70 -4.92 48.25 -42.39
N PRO A 71 -4.56 47.65 -43.56
CA PRO A 71 -5.28 46.47 -44.12
C PRO A 71 -4.50 45.49 -45.06
N ASN A 72 -5.14 44.33 -45.30
CA ASN A 72 -5.23 43.41 -46.47
C ASN A 72 -4.03 43.08 -47.40
N GLY A 73 -3.91 41.79 -47.77
CA GLY A 73 -3.51 41.34 -49.12
C GLY A 73 -2.62 40.08 -49.24
N ASP A 74 -3.23 38.96 -49.68
CA ASP A 74 -2.82 37.94 -50.67
C ASP A 74 -1.49 37.15 -50.70
N LEU A 75 -1.70 35.82 -50.85
CA LEU A 75 -1.06 34.76 -51.66
C LEU A 75 0.44 34.36 -51.57
N LEU A 76 0.58 33.06 -51.28
CA LEU A 76 1.43 31.99 -51.88
C LEU A 76 2.97 31.90 -51.69
N ASP A 77 3.33 30.65 -51.37
CA ASP A 77 4.47 29.82 -51.80
C ASP A 77 5.74 29.62 -50.94
N LYS A 78 5.99 28.30 -50.76
CA LYS A 78 7.25 27.54 -50.71
C LYS A 78 8.16 27.52 -49.47
N GLU A 79 8.17 26.33 -48.84
CA GLU A 79 9.30 25.38 -48.79
C GLU A 79 10.71 25.94 -48.47
N ASN A 80 11.20 25.73 -47.24
CA ASN A 80 12.24 24.73 -46.90
C ASN A 80 12.94 25.00 -45.55
N ASN A 81 13.09 23.90 -44.79
CA ASN A 81 14.15 23.55 -43.83
C ASN A 81 14.69 24.59 -42.84
N THR A 82 14.53 24.33 -41.54
CA THR A 82 15.63 23.91 -40.61
C THR A 82 15.18 24.01 -39.15
N ILE A 83 15.34 22.88 -38.44
CA ILE A 83 15.56 22.69 -37.00
C ILE A 83 15.43 23.94 -36.11
N SER A 84 14.41 23.95 -35.25
CA SER A 84 14.57 24.42 -33.86
C SER A 84 13.43 23.95 -32.97
N SER A 85 13.84 23.30 -31.89
CA SER A 85 13.13 23.17 -30.64
C SER A 85 12.33 24.42 -30.27
N VAL A 86 11.01 24.29 -30.13
CA VAL A 86 10.23 25.22 -29.32
C VAL A 86 9.31 24.41 -28.41
N VAL A 87 9.71 24.39 -27.15
CA VAL A 87 8.86 24.15 -26.00
C VAL A 87 7.71 25.16 -26.05
N GLY A 88 6.48 24.67 -26.04
CA GLY A 88 5.27 25.45 -25.83
C GLY A 88 4.36 24.70 -24.87
N GLU A 89 4.55 24.95 -23.57
CA GLU A 89 3.64 24.54 -22.51
C GLU A 89 2.22 25.08 -22.77
N ALA A 90 1.24 24.20 -22.87
CA ALA A 90 -0.16 24.51 -22.55
C ALA A 90 -0.94 23.21 -22.29
N GLY A 91 -1.26 22.96 -21.02
CA GLY A 91 -2.19 21.92 -20.58
C GLY A 91 -1.51 20.75 -19.87
N SER A 92 -1.36 20.83 -18.55
CA SER A 92 -1.11 19.66 -17.69
C SER A 92 -2.35 18.75 -17.67
N SER A 93 -2.65 18.13 -18.81
CA SER A 93 -3.40 16.89 -18.84
C SER A 93 -2.43 15.82 -18.37
N LYS A 94 -2.61 15.30 -17.15
CA LYS A 94 -1.86 14.12 -16.69
C LYS A 94 -2.01 13.03 -17.77
N LYS A 95 -0.98 12.83 -18.59
CA LYS A 95 -1.00 11.85 -19.68
C LYS A 95 -1.23 10.47 -19.06
N ILE A 96 -2.37 9.87 -19.35
CA ILE A 96 -2.70 8.52 -18.88
C ILE A 96 -1.66 7.56 -19.48
N PRO A 97 -0.98 6.73 -18.66
CA PRO A 97 0.03 5.81 -19.17
C PRO A 97 -0.59 4.73 -20.04
N SER A 98 0.15 4.29 -21.06
CA SER A 98 -0.29 3.20 -21.94
C SER A 98 -0.35 1.86 -21.20
N ARG A 99 -1.21 0.93 -21.66
CA ARG A 99 -1.34 -0.42 -21.11
C ARG A 99 0.01 -1.13 -20.98
N VAL A 100 0.81 -1.10 -22.05
CA VAL A 100 2.13 -1.72 -22.11
C VAL A 100 3.06 -1.10 -21.08
N SER A 101 3.07 0.22 -20.95
CA SER A 101 3.90 0.93 -19.97
C SER A 101 3.53 0.55 -18.52
N VAL A 102 2.24 0.42 -18.22
CA VAL A 102 1.78 0.01 -16.89
C VAL A 102 2.20 -1.44 -16.58
N LEU A 103 1.92 -2.37 -17.51
CA LEU A 103 2.26 -3.78 -17.32
C LEU A 103 3.77 -3.98 -17.22
N GLN A 104 4.56 -3.32 -18.06
CA GLN A 104 6.02 -3.36 -18.00
C GLN A 104 6.54 -2.81 -16.67
N ALA A 105 6.02 -1.66 -16.22
CA ALA A 105 6.41 -1.08 -14.93
C ALA A 105 6.09 -2.06 -13.79
N CYS A 106 4.89 -2.62 -13.76
CA CYS A 106 4.46 -3.60 -12.77
C CYS A 106 5.37 -4.85 -12.76
N THR A 107 5.69 -5.39 -13.93
CA THR A 107 6.57 -6.57 -14.05
C THR A 107 7.98 -6.29 -13.58
N VAL A 108 8.56 -5.17 -14.01
CA VAL A 108 9.93 -4.80 -13.63
C VAL A 108 10.04 -4.51 -12.14
N THR A 109 9.12 -3.72 -11.57
CA THR A 109 9.17 -3.40 -10.14
C THR A 109 8.95 -4.63 -9.28
N SER A 110 7.97 -5.48 -9.62
CA SER A 110 7.71 -6.73 -8.91
C SER A 110 8.90 -7.70 -9.00
N GLY A 111 9.52 -7.80 -10.18
CA GLY A 111 10.72 -8.62 -10.38
C GLY A 111 11.91 -8.13 -9.55
N LEU A 112 12.13 -6.81 -9.50
CA LEU A 112 13.19 -6.20 -8.68
C LEU A 112 12.94 -6.41 -7.18
N MET A 113 11.70 -6.29 -6.70
CA MET A 113 11.34 -6.57 -5.30
C MET A 113 11.54 -8.04 -4.96
N GLY A 114 11.16 -8.96 -5.86
CA GLY A 114 11.41 -10.39 -5.70
C GLY A 114 12.91 -10.72 -5.63
N LEU A 115 13.70 -10.16 -6.55
CA LEU A 115 15.16 -10.31 -6.55
C LEU A 115 15.80 -9.74 -5.29
N LEU A 116 15.37 -8.56 -4.84
CA LEU A 116 15.86 -7.97 -3.60
C LEU A 116 15.53 -8.86 -2.39
N GLY A 117 14.31 -9.41 -2.33
CA GLY A 117 13.93 -10.36 -1.29
C GLY A 117 14.79 -11.61 -1.30
N LEU A 118 15.12 -12.14 -2.48
CA LEU A 118 16.01 -13.30 -2.64
C LEU A 118 17.43 -12.96 -2.18
N LEU A 119 17.97 -11.82 -2.59
CA LEU A 119 19.30 -11.37 -2.19
C LEU A 119 19.40 -11.20 -0.68
N ILE A 120 18.41 -10.58 -0.04
CA ILE A 120 18.37 -10.45 1.42
C ILE A 120 18.40 -11.84 2.07
N ARG A 121 17.57 -12.78 1.62
CA ARG A 121 17.56 -14.16 2.16
C ARG A 121 18.89 -14.88 1.97
N GLN A 122 19.50 -14.77 0.79
CA GLN A 122 20.79 -15.41 0.48
C GLN A 122 21.94 -14.81 1.30
N VAL A 123 21.98 -13.48 1.44
CA VAL A 123 22.99 -12.80 2.26
C VAL A 123 22.80 -13.15 3.73
N SER A 124 21.57 -13.19 4.24
CA SER A 124 21.30 -13.62 5.61
C SER A 124 21.74 -15.07 5.87
N HIS A 125 21.53 -15.97 4.91
CA HIS A 125 21.99 -17.36 5.03
C HIS A 125 23.51 -17.50 4.92
N ALA A 126 24.16 -16.80 3.97
CA ALA A 126 25.62 -16.83 3.80
C ALA A 126 26.38 -16.15 4.95
N SER A 127 25.76 -15.19 5.63
CA SER A 127 26.32 -14.50 6.80
C SER A 127 26.57 -15.43 8.00
N GLN A 128 26.06 -16.66 7.97
CA GLN A 128 26.30 -17.66 9.01
C GLN A 128 27.76 -18.10 9.12
N GLU A 129 28.55 -17.98 8.05
CA GLU A 129 29.96 -18.39 8.08
C GLU A 129 30.90 -17.35 8.74
N GLY A 130 30.38 -16.28 9.36
CA GLY A 130 31.23 -15.33 10.09
C GLY A 130 30.56 -14.20 10.88
N LEU A 131 29.23 -14.06 10.87
CA LEU A 131 28.51 -13.00 11.60
C LEU A 131 27.26 -13.54 12.30
N PRO A 132 26.91 -13.04 13.51
CA PRO A 132 25.80 -13.55 14.32
C PRO A 132 24.44 -12.99 13.85
N ILE A 133 24.09 -13.18 12.58
CA ILE A 133 22.77 -12.87 12.05
C ILE A 133 21.96 -14.17 12.08
N ALA A 134 20.88 -14.18 12.87
CA ALA A 134 20.03 -15.35 13.06
C ALA A 134 19.48 -15.87 11.71
N ASP A 135 19.43 -17.20 11.57
CA ASP A 135 18.86 -17.86 10.41
C ASP A 135 17.33 -17.75 10.40
N CYS A 136 16.84 -16.61 9.98
CA CYS A 136 15.40 -16.41 9.85
C CYS A 136 14.89 -16.83 8.45
N SER A 137 15.76 -17.40 7.61
CA SER A 137 15.40 -17.86 6.27
C SER A 137 14.56 -19.15 6.32
N ALA A 138 14.73 -19.97 7.36
CA ALA A 138 13.99 -21.21 7.61
C ALA A 138 12.65 -21.03 8.35
N GLU A 139 12.32 -19.83 8.87
CA GLU A 139 11.19 -19.67 9.80
C GLU A 139 9.79 -19.71 9.16
N PHE A 140 9.69 -19.61 7.83
CA PHE A 140 8.40 -19.62 7.15
C PHE A 140 8.21 -20.79 6.21
N SER A 141 7.14 -21.54 6.47
CA SER A 141 6.70 -22.66 5.66
C SER A 141 5.88 -22.21 4.46
N TRP A 142 5.98 -22.97 3.37
CA TRP A 142 5.06 -22.90 2.24
C TRP A 142 3.84 -23.83 2.42
N ASP A 143 3.64 -24.35 3.64
CA ASP A 143 2.57 -25.29 3.95
C ASP A 143 1.18 -24.63 3.89
N PHE A 144 0.19 -25.40 3.47
CA PHE A 144 -1.15 -24.90 3.23
C PHE A 144 -2.22 -25.79 3.87
N GLN A 145 -2.88 -25.24 4.89
CA GLN A 145 -3.92 -25.93 5.64
C GLN A 145 -5.30 -25.31 5.36
N VAL A 146 -6.38 -26.08 5.51
CA VAL A 146 -7.75 -25.62 5.19
C VAL A 146 -8.15 -24.39 6.02
N TRP A 147 -7.61 -24.23 7.23
CA TRP A 147 -7.87 -23.03 8.04
C TRP A 147 -7.19 -21.77 7.47
N HIS A 148 -6.11 -21.90 6.69
CA HIS A 148 -5.51 -20.78 5.95
C HIS A 148 -6.52 -20.15 4.99
N LEU A 149 -7.37 -20.93 4.32
CA LEU A 149 -8.43 -20.40 3.46
C LEU A 149 -9.42 -19.53 4.23
N LYS A 150 -9.82 -19.97 5.43
CA LYS A 150 -10.73 -19.19 6.30
C LYS A 150 -10.08 -17.88 6.73
N LEU A 151 -8.79 -17.93 7.07
CA LEU A 151 -8.03 -16.74 7.43
C LEU A 151 -7.88 -15.79 6.24
N ILE A 152 -7.49 -16.28 5.06
CA ILE A 152 -7.40 -15.49 3.82
C ILE A 152 -8.74 -14.78 3.55
N MET A 153 -9.85 -15.51 3.62
CA MET A 153 -11.18 -14.93 3.41
C MET A 153 -11.49 -13.85 4.46
N GLY A 154 -11.20 -14.10 5.73
CA GLY A 154 -11.38 -13.12 6.80
C GLY A 154 -10.56 -11.84 6.59
N LEU A 155 -9.30 -11.99 6.16
CA LEU A 155 -8.41 -10.87 5.83
C LEU A 155 -8.94 -10.08 4.63
N VAL A 156 -9.40 -10.77 3.57
CA VAL A 156 -9.98 -10.14 2.39
C VAL A 156 -11.19 -9.30 2.75
N VAL A 157 -12.10 -9.84 3.57
CA VAL A 157 -13.27 -9.11 4.06
C VAL A 157 -12.83 -7.90 4.90
N LEU A 158 -11.96 -8.11 5.89
CA LEU A 158 -11.50 -7.05 6.80
C LEU A 158 -10.87 -5.86 6.05
N VAL A 159 -9.91 -6.13 5.17
CA VAL A 159 -9.19 -5.11 4.41
C VAL A 159 -10.11 -4.45 3.39
N SER A 160 -10.98 -5.21 2.71
CA SER A 160 -11.92 -4.64 1.74
C SER A 160 -12.98 -3.75 2.41
N SER A 161 -13.53 -4.19 3.55
CA SER A 161 -14.50 -3.39 4.32
C SER A 161 -13.85 -2.14 4.90
N GLY A 162 -12.64 -2.26 5.46
CA GLY A 162 -11.90 -1.11 5.98
C GLY A 162 -11.58 -0.09 4.88
N ARG A 163 -11.13 -0.56 3.72
CA ARG A 163 -10.94 0.30 2.54
C ARG A 163 -12.25 0.98 2.13
N TYR A 164 -13.35 0.24 2.04
CA TYR A 164 -14.65 0.80 1.69
C TYR A 164 -15.08 1.91 2.66
N LEU A 165 -14.96 1.68 3.97
CA LEU A 165 -15.26 2.68 4.99
C LEU A 165 -14.38 3.92 4.84
N LEU A 166 -13.08 3.77 4.63
CA LEU A 166 -12.17 4.90 4.41
C LEU A 166 -12.50 5.68 3.13
N LEU A 167 -12.87 5.01 2.05
CA LEU A 167 -13.33 5.68 0.82
C LEU A 167 -14.58 6.54 1.06
N LYS A 168 -15.45 6.16 2.01
CA LYS A 168 -16.67 6.92 2.34
C LYS A 168 -16.45 8.01 3.39
N THR A 169 -15.48 7.84 4.28
CA THR A 169 -15.33 8.69 5.47
C THR A 169 -14.11 9.62 5.42
N CYS A 170 -13.08 9.29 4.64
CA CYS A 170 -11.82 10.04 4.58
C CYS A 170 -11.58 10.57 3.16
N PRO A 171 -11.89 11.86 2.88
CA PRO A 171 -11.71 12.46 1.56
C PRO A 171 -10.27 12.37 1.05
N ASP A 172 -9.27 12.56 1.91
CA ASP A 172 -7.86 12.46 1.54
C ASP A 172 -7.47 11.05 1.09
N PHE A 173 -8.03 10.02 1.73
CA PHE A 173 -7.81 8.63 1.34
C PHE A 173 -8.52 8.32 0.02
N ALA A 174 -9.74 8.81 -0.17
CA ALA A 174 -10.50 8.66 -1.40
C ALA A 174 -9.77 9.29 -2.59
N GLU A 175 -9.28 10.53 -2.44
CA GLU A 175 -8.50 11.23 -3.48
C GLU A 175 -7.18 10.48 -3.79
N SER A 176 -6.46 10.03 -2.77
CA SER A 176 -5.21 9.26 -2.94
C SER A 176 -5.46 7.93 -3.66
N SER A 177 -6.55 7.24 -3.30
CA SER A 177 -6.94 5.96 -3.91
C SER A 177 -7.37 6.16 -5.37
N GLU A 178 -8.11 7.22 -5.66
CA GLU A 178 -8.52 7.54 -7.02
C GLU A 178 -7.32 7.92 -7.90
N ALA A 179 -6.38 8.72 -7.37
CA ALA A 179 -5.17 9.08 -8.08
C ALA A 179 -4.32 7.85 -8.45
N ALA A 180 -4.12 6.93 -7.49
CA ALA A 180 -3.39 5.68 -7.71
C ALA A 180 -4.11 4.76 -8.71
N ASN A 181 -5.42 4.54 -8.50
CA ASN A 181 -6.22 3.69 -9.38
C ASN A 181 -6.28 4.24 -10.81
N ARG A 182 -6.43 5.56 -10.99
CA ARG A 182 -6.40 6.17 -12.33
C ARG A 182 -5.07 5.95 -13.04
N GLN A 183 -3.95 6.04 -12.32
CA GLN A 183 -2.63 5.86 -12.90
C GLN A 183 -2.41 4.41 -13.36
N VAL A 184 -2.87 3.42 -12.60
CA VAL A 184 -2.59 2.01 -12.88
C VAL A 184 -3.69 1.37 -13.72
N LEU A 185 -4.97 1.60 -13.41
CA LEU A 185 -6.07 0.76 -13.88
C LEU A 185 -6.81 1.31 -15.12
N THR A 186 -6.65 2.60 -15.45
CA THR A 186 -7.45 3.24 -16.51
C THR A 186 -7.21 2.66 -17.90
N SER A 187 -5.97 2.28 -18.23
CA SER A 187 -5.59 1.76 -19.54
C SER A 187 -5.66 0.23 -19.66
N LEU A 188 -6.09 -0.45 -18.58
CA LEU A 188 -6.02 -1.91 -18.48
C LEU A 188 -7.31 -2.61 -18.92
N GLU A 189 -7.15 -3.77 -19.54
CA GLU A 189 -8.23 -4.70 -19.84
C GLU A 189 -8.62 -5.52 -18.59
N PRO A 190 -9.82 -6.11 -18.53
CA PRO A 190 -10.27 -6.84 -17.34
C PRO A 190 -9.31 -7.96 -16.89
N PHE A 191 -8.70 -8.69 -17.83
CA PHE A 191 -7.76 -9.76 -17.51
C PHE A 191 -6.44 -9.25 -16.94
N ASP A 192 -6.01 -8.03 -17.30
CA ASP A 192 -4.78 -7.43 -16.77
C ASP A 192 -4.85 -7.21 -15.25
N TYR A 193 -6.06 -7.11 -14.70
CA TYR A 193 -6.29 -6.85 -13.27
C TYR A 193 -5.76 -8.02 -12.43
N ILE A 194 -5.78 -9.24 -12.96
CA ILE A 194 -5.18 -10.40 -12.29
C ILE A 194 -3.67 -10.20 -12.16
N VAL A 195 -3.00 -9.85 -13.26
CA VAL A 195 -1.54 -9.63 -13.28
C VAL A 195 -1.14 -8.49 -12.35
N VAL A 196 -1.77 -7.32 -12.48
CA VAL A 196 -1.40 -6.15 -11.66
C VAL A 196 -1.86 -6.23 -10.20
N SER A 197 -2.62 -7.26 -9.83
CA SER A 197 -2.99 -7.52 -8.44
C SER A 197 -2.09 -8.56 -7.80
N PHE A 198 -1.84 -9.68 -8.50
CA PHE A 198 -1.05 -10.79 -7.97
C PHE A 198 0.44 -10.54 -8.01
N LEU A 199 0.96 -9.90 -9.06
CA LEU A 199 2.39 -9.70 -9.21
C LEU A 199 2.97 -8.81 -8.09
N PRO A 200 2.39 -7.62 -7.78
CA PRO A 200 2.82 -6.86 -6.61
C PRO A 200 2.43 -7.55 -5.30
N GLY A 201 1.24 -8.15 -5.20
CA GLY A 201 0.80 -8.84 -3.98
C GLY A 201 1.72 -10.00 -3.58
N VAL A 202 2.30 -10.73 -4.53
CA VAL A 202 3.28 -11.79 -4.24
C VAL A 202 4.66 -11.21 -3.97
N SER A 203 5.15 -10.31 -4.82
CA SER A 203 6.53 -9.80 -4.71
C SER A 203 6.75 -8.90 -3.49
N GLU A 204 5.78 -8.07 -3.13
CA GLU A 204 5.85 -7.25 -1.92
C GLU A 204 5.83 -8.14 -0.68
N GLU A 205 4.91 -9.10 -0.57
CA GLU A 205 4.86 -9.99 0.59
C GLU A 205 6.11 -10.87 0.69
N PHE A 206 6.67 -11.29 -0.45
CA PHE A 206 7.95 -11.98 -0.46
C PHE A 206 9.09 -11.12 0.12
N LEU A 207 9.17 -9.84 -0.26
CA LEU A 207 10.17 -8.91 0.27
C LEU A 207 9.93 -8.59 1.75
N PHE A 208 8.73 -8.14 2.12
CA PHE A 208 8.46 -7.64 3.46
C PHE A 208 8.32 -8.75 4.48
N ARG A 209 7.61 -9.84 4.16
CA ARG A 209 7.31 -10.92 5.11
C ARG A 209 8.27 -12.10 4.94
N GLY A 210 8.69 -12.37 3.71
CA GLY A 210 9.63 -13.45 3.41
C GLY A 210 11.11 -13.10 3.63
N ALA A 211 11.49 -11.81 3.62
CA ALA A 211 12.88 -11.38 3.76
C ALA A 211 13.09 -10.39 4.92
N LEU A 212 12.41 -9.23 4.93
CA LEU A 212 12.66 -8.18 5.93
C LEU A 212 12.18 -8.53 7.34
N LEU A 213 10.97 -9.08 7.48
CA LEU A 213 10.46 -9.53 8.79
C LEU A 213 11.39 -10.57 9.44
N PRO A 214 11.80 -11.64 8.75
CA PRO A 214 12.76 -12.57 9.32
C PRO A 214 14.12 -11.92 9.57
N LEU A 215 14.62 -11.03 8.69
CA LEU A 215 15.89 -10.32 8.92
C LEU A 215 15.93 -9.56 10.26
N PHE A 216 14.81 -9.00 10.71
CA PHE A 216 14.71 -8.32 12.01
C PHE A 216 14.25 -9.25 13.15
N GLY A 217 13.98 -10.53 12.86
CA GLY A 217 13.41 -11.51 13.77
C GLY A 217 11.88 -11.48 13.82
N VAL A 218 11.25 -12.65 13.96
CA VAL A 218 9.79 -12.80 13.95
C VAL A 218 9.21 -12.48 15.33
N ASN A 219 9.07 -11.18 15.61
CA ASN A 219 8.50 -10.67 16.86
C ASN A 219 7.65 -9.41 16.61
N TRP A 220 6.89 -8.98 17.62
CA TRP A 220 5.99 -7.82 17.52
C TRP A 220 6.70 -6.50 17.15
N PRO A 221 7.84 -6.13 17.75
CA PRO A 221 8.61 -4.96 17.32
C PRO A 221 8.98 -4.98 15.83
N SER A 222 9.42 -6.12 15.30
CA SER A 222 9.78 -6.27 13.89
C SER A 222 8.56 -6.19 12.97
N VAL A 223 7.42 -6.77 13.36
CA VAL A 223 6.15 -6.60 12.62
C VAL A 223 5.77 -5.11 12.54
N LEU A 224 5.89 -4.37 13.65
CA LEU A 224 5.62 -2.93 13.68
C LEU A 224 6.59 -2.16 12.77
N ALA A 225 7.89 -2.46 12.84
CA ALA A 225 8.91 -1.79 12.04
C ALA A 225 8.71 -2.04 10.53
N VAL A 226 8.53 -3.30 10.12
CA VAL A 226 8.31 -3.67 8.72
C VAL A 226 7.02 -3.06 8.18
N ALA A 227 5.94 -3.06 8.97
CA ALA A 227 4.69 -2.41 8.59
C ALA A 227 4.83 -0.89 8.43
N ALA A 228 5.62 -0.24 9.30
CA ALA A 228 5.90 1.19 9.20
C ALA A 228 6.68 1.51 7.91
N VAL A 229 7.72 0.73 7.59
CA VAL A 229 8.47 0.87 6.34
C VAL A 229 7.56 0.67 5.13
N PHE A 230 6.71 -0.36 5.15
CA PHE A 230 5.72 -0.62 4.11
C PHE A 230 4.81 0.59 3.88
N GLY A 231 4.26 1.17 4.96
CA GLY A 231 3.40 2.36 4.85
C GLY A 231 4.13 3.61 4.35
N ILE A 232 5.36 3.84 4.79
CA ILE A 232 6.18 4.98 4.32
C ILE A 232 6.44 4.88 2.81
N LEU A 233 6.74 3.69 2.29
CA LEU A 233 6.94 3.46 0.85
C LEU A 233 5.66 3.68 0.02
N HIS A 234 4.49 3.74 0.67
CA HIS A 234 3.23 4.09 0.04
C HIS A 234 2.94 5.59 0.00
N LEU A 235 3.89 6.45 0.41
CA LEU A 235 3.84 7.88 0.13
C LEU A 235 4.24 8.18 -1.33
N GLY A 236 3.88 9.37 -1.81
CA GLY A 236 4.26 9.85 -3.15
C GLY A 236 3.26 9.49 -4.26
N SER A 237 3.52 9.97 -5.48
CA SER A 237 2.66 9.77 -6.67
C SER A 237 1.21 10.21 -6.48
N GLY A 238 0.97 11.25 -5.68
CA GLY A 238 -0.37 11.74 -5.34
C GLY A 238 -1.03 11.08 -4.13
N ARG A 239 -0.34 10.14 -3.45
CA ARG A 239 -0.81 9.51 -2.21
C ARG A 239 -0.41 10.34 -0.99
N LYS A 240 -1.40 10.67 -0.15
CA LYS A 240 -1.26 11.44 1.10
C LYS A 240 -0.98 10.52 2.30
N TYR A 241 -0.74 11.13 3.47
CA TYR A 241 -0.51 10.41 4.73
C TYR A 241 -1.62 9.43 5.10
N SER A 242 -2.89 9.72 4.79
CA SER A 242 -4.00 8.79 5.05
C SER A 242 -3.83 7.46 4.32
N PHE A 243 -3.27 7.48 3.11
CA PHE A 243 -2.96 6.28 2.34
C PHE A 243 -1.80 5.50 2.97
N ALA A 244 -0.76 6.20 3.41
CA ALA A 244 0.37 5.59 4.11
C ALA A 244 -0.04 4.94 5.44
N ILE A 245 -0.87 5.61 6.25
CA ILE A 245 -1.40 5.08 7.51
C ILE A 245 -2.23 3.82 7.25
N TRP A 246 -3.07 3.82 6.21
CA TRP A 246 -3.81 2.64 5.81
C TRP A 246 -2.88 1.50 5.36
N ALA A 247 -1.87 1.80 4.54
CA ALA A 247 -0.87 0.84 4.13
C ALA A 247 -0.10 0.27 5.34
N THR A 248 0.26 1.09 6.33
CA THR A 248 0.83 0.60 7.59
C THR A 248 -0.10 -0.36 8.32
N PHE A 249 -1.39 -0.02 8.43
CA PHE A 249 -2.39 -0.89 9.07
C PHE A 249 -2.50 -2.26 8.36
N VAL A 250 -2.63 -2.26 7.03
CA VAL A 250 -2.64 -3.49 6.22
C VAL A 250 -1.30 -4.24 6.38
N GLY A 251 -0.21 -3.48 6.45
CA GLY A 251 1.13 -3.89 6.84
C GLY A 251 1.14 -4.79 8.08
N LEU A 252 0.57 -4.27 9.17
CA LEU A 252 0.45 -4.95 10.46
C LEU A 252 -0.45 -6.18 10.39
N VAL A 253 -1.59 -6.08 9.71
CA VAL A 253 -2.56 -7.17 9.58
C VAL A 253 -1.93 -8.37 8.90
N TYR A 254 -1.24 -8.18 7.76
CA TYR A 254 -0.58 -9.27 7.06
C TYR A 254 0.68 -9.75 7.79
N GLY A 255 1.44 -8.86 8.43
CA GLY A 255 2.59 -9.25 9.26
C GLY A 255 2.17 -10.13 10.44
N TYR A 256 1.08 -9.78 11.12
CA TYR A 256 0.48 -10.61 12.16
C TYR A 256 -0.02 -11.95 11.62
N ALA A 257 -0.70 -11.95 10.47
CA ALA A 257 -1.16 -13.18 9.84
C ALA A 257 0.01 -14.13 9.52
N THR A 258 1.10 -13.61 8.97
CA THR A 258 2.33 -14.41 8.71
C THR A 258 2.94 -14.95 9.99
N MET A 259 3.02 -14.17 11.06
CA MET A 259 3.53 -14.63 12.36
C MET A 259 2.62 -15.71 12.98
N LEU A 260 1.30 -15.57 12.83
CA LEU A 260 0.31 -16.51 13.35
C LEU A 260 0.33 -17.85 12.59
N THR A 261 0.53 -17.83 11.27
CA THR A 261 0.48 -19.01 10.41
C THR A 261 1.84 -19.65 10.18
N SER A 262 2.92 -18.94 10.53
CA SER A 262 4.29 -19.25 10.07
C SER A 262 4.33 -19.50 8.56
N SER A 263 3.52 -18.77 7.80
CA SER A 263 3.41 -18.91 6.34
C SER A 263 3.16 -17.57 5.65
N ILE A 264 3.99 -17.26 4.67
CA ILE A 264 3.84 -16.06 3.83
C ILE A 264 2.73 -16.21 2.78
N THR A 265 2.30 -17.44 2.48
CA THR A 265 1.28 -17.74 1.46
C THR A 265 -0.07 -17.09 1.79
N VAL A 266 -0.42 -17.03 3.08
CA VAL A 266 -1.65 -16.39 3.58
C VAL A 266 -1.64 -14.90 3.27
N ALA A 267 -0.54 -14.21 3.57
CA ALA A 267 -0.38 -12.78 3.30
C ALA A 267 -0.38 -12.49 1.78
N MET A 268 0.37 -13.28 0.99
CA MET A 268 0.41 -13.17 -0.47
C MET A 268 -0.98 -13.29 -1.10
N ALA A 269 -1.73 -14.33 -0.70
CA ALA A 269 -3.07 -14.57 -1.23
C ALA A 269 -4.04 -13.47 -0.81
N ALA A 270 -4.07 -13.10 0.47
CA ALA A 270 -4.93 -12.03 0.97
C ALA A 270 -4.64 -10.70 0.25
N HIS A 271 -3.37 -10.29 0.18
CA HIS A 271 -2.96 -9.07 -0.49
C HIS A 271 -3.37 -9.07 -1.97
N SER A 272 -3.04 -10.13 -2.72
CA SER A 272 -3.38 -10.25 -4.13
C SER A 272 -4.88 -10.17 -4.38
N LEU A 273 -5.68 -10.85 -3.55
CA LEU A 273 -7.14 -10.84 -3.65
C LEU A 273 -7.72 -9.47 -3.27
N ASN A 274 -7.20 -8.79 -2.24
CA ASN A 274 -7.63 -7.45 -1.89
C ASN A 274 -7.35 -6.43 -2.99
N ASN A 275 -6.21 -6.54 -3.67
CA ASN A 275 -5.89 -5.71 -4.83
C ASN A 275 -6.87 -5.97 -5.98
N LEU A 276 -7.16 -7.25 -6.25
CA LEU A 276 -8.10 -7.63 -7.31
C LEU A 276 -9.52 -7.13 -7.02
N VAL A 277 -10.03 -7.35 -5.80
CA VAL A 277 -11.33 -6.84 -5.36
C VAL A 277 -11.38 -5.32 -5.46
N GLY A 278 -10.33 -4.63 -5.00
CA GLY A 278 -10.22 -3.18 -5.09
C GLY A 278 -10.26 -2.66 -6.52
N GLY A 279 -9.57 -3.34 -7.44
CA GLY A 279 -9.58 -3.02 -8.88
C GLY A 279 -10.93 -3.26 -9.52
N ILE A 280 -11.55 -4.43 -9.30
CA ILE A 280 -12.88 -4.77 -9.84
C ILE A 280 -13.92 -3.75 -9.39
N ILE A 281 -13.98 -3.46 -8.07
CA ILE A 281 -14.94 -2.49 -7.53
C ILE A 281 -14.74 -1.12 -8.18
N TRP A 282 -13.50 -0.65 -8.30
CA TRP A 282 -13.19 0.65 -8.90
C TRP A 282 -13.62 0.73 -10.37
N ARG A 283 -13.39 -0.34 -11.15
CA ARG A 283 -13.81 -0.41 -12.55
C ARG A 283 -15.33 -0.36 -12.67
N SER A 284 -16.04 -1.14 -11.86
CA SER A 284 -17.50 -1.16 -11.84
C SER A 284 -18.08 0.21 -11.50
N THR A 285 -17.55 0.90 -10.48
CA THR A 285 -18.03 2.24 -10.12
C THR A 285 -17.75 3.28 -11.20
N THR A 286 -16.64 3.15 -11.92
CA THR A 286 -16.28 4.09 -12.99
C THR A 286 -17.12 3.87 -14.25
N SER A 287 -17.47 2.61 -14.55
CA SER A 287 -18.32 2.27 -15.69
C SER A 287 -19.75 2.78 -15.52
N HIS A 288 -20.29 2.79 -14.30
CA HIS A 288 -21.64 3.30 -14.02
C HIS A 288 -21.73 4.83 -13.98
N SER A 289 -20.60 5.54 -13.91
CA SER A 289 -20.55 7.00 -13.89
C SER A 289 -20.37 7.63 -15.28
N LYS A 290 -20.29 6.82 -16.34
CA LYS A 290 -20.27 7.26 -17.74
C LYS A 290 -21.64 7.06 -18.36
#